data_AF-A0AAD8ERB3-F1
#
_entry.id   AF-A0AAD8ERB3-F1
#
_cell.length_a   1.000
_cell.length_b   1.000
_cell.length_c   1.000
_cell.angle_alpha   90.00
_cell.angle_beta   90.00
_cell.angle_gamma   90.00
#
_symmetry.space_group_name_H-M   'P 1'
#
loop_
_entity.id
_entity.type
_entity.pdbx_description
1 polymer ?
#
loop_
_entity_poly.entity_id
_entity_poly.type
_entity_poly.pdbx_seq_one_letter_code
_entity_poly.pdbx_strand_id
1 'polypeptide(L)'
;MITNKCQEPLRYRVEKFLSYEWDYNKAFSLTQEGILNSMQQNLRDEVNIDMCASLLKRIRLFQEVSNELIDKLATVAEMYMVPVQEIIVYTGSVHFSLYIIQDGYAKVRNFHYSNISST
;
A
#
# COMPACT_ATOMS: atom_id res chain seq x y z
N MET A 1 -21.80 -1.81 9.91
CA MET A 1 -21.65 -3.26 9.65
C MET A 1 -22.76 -4.15 10.21
N ILE A 2 -23.57 -3.68 11.18
CA ILE A 2 -24.64 -4.51 11.79
C ILE A 2 -25.87 -4.66 10.87
N THR A 3 -26.07 -3.73 9.93
CA THR A 3 -27.23 -3.66 9.03
C THR A 3 -27.14 -4.58 7.81
N ASN A 4 -25.94 -4.97 7.38
CA ASN A 4 -25.72 -5.99 6.36
C ASN A 4 -25.12 -7.20 7.07
N LYS A 5 -25.70 -8.39 6.89
CA LYS A 5 -25.25 -9.67 7.48
C LYS A 5 -23.81 -10.02 7.04
N CYS A 6 -22.83 -9.29 7.53
CA CYS A 6 -21.42 -9.47 7.24
C CYS A 6 -20.93 -10.72 7.98
N GLN A 7 -20.21 -11.59 7.30
CA GLN A 7 -19.63 -12.76 7.94
C GLN A 7 -18.58 -12.35 8.98
N GLU A 8 -18.56 -13.02 10.12
CA GLU A 8 -17.65 -12.71 11.23
C GLU A 8 -16.16 -12.60 10.82
N PRO A 9 -15.61 -13.45 9.94
CA PRO A 9 -14.22 -13.31 9.51
C PRO A 9 -13.93 -12.00 8.77
N LEU A 10 -14.88 -11.52 7.95
CA LEU A 10 -14.74 -10.27 7.23
C LEU A 10 -14.89 -9.07 8.18
N ARG A 11 -15.84 -9.15 9.13
CA ARG A 11 -16.01 -8.14 10.17
C ARG A 11 -14.73 -7.97 10.99
N TYR A 12 -14.15 -9.08 11.45
CA TYR A 12 -12.90 -9.06 12.20
C TYR A 12 -11.74 -8.43 11.41
N ARG A 13 -11.62 -8.74 10.11
CA ARG A 13 -10.58 -8.14 9.25
C ARG A 13 -10.75 -6.63 9.11
N VAL A 14 -11.98 -6.16 8.92
CA VAL A 14 -12.26 -4.71 8.82
C VAL A 14 -11.98 -3.99 10.14
N GLU A 15 -12.45 -4.53 11.26
CA GLU A 15 -12.19 -3.95 12.60
C GLU A 15 -10.68 -3.88 12.87
N LYS A 16 -9.95 -4.97 12.58
CA LYS A 16 -8.50 -5.02 12.72
C LYS A 16 -7.81 -3.97 11.84
N PHE A 17 -8.16 -3.88 10.56
CA PHE A 17 -7.62 -2.87 9.65
C PHE A 17 -7.84 -1.44 10.19
N LEU A 18 -9.06 -1.12 10.64
CA LEU A 18 -9.37 0.20 11.20
C LEU A 18 -8.56 0.52 12.45
N SER A 19 -8.36 -0.46 13.35
CA SER A 19 -7.49 -0.29 14.52
C SER A 19 -6.04 -0.02 14.12
N TYR A 20 -5.50 -0.76 13.14
CA TYR A 20 -4.13 -0.53 12.65
C TYR A 20 -3.96 0.86 12.03
N GLU A 21 -4.88 1.29 11.18
CA GLU A 21 -4.85 2.63 10.57
C GLU A 21 -4.88 3.73 11.65
N TRP A 22 -5.73 3.57 12.68
CA TRP A 22 -5.81 4.52 13.79
C TRP A 22 -4.53 4.58 14.63
N ASP A 23 -3.94 3.42 14.93
CA ASP A 23 -2.75 3.33 15.75
C ASP A 23 -1.52 3.88 15.02
N TYR A 24 -1.35 3.53 13.75
CA TYR A 24 -0.17 3.88 12.96
C TYR A 24 -0.15 5.32 12.46
N ASN A 25 -1.25 5.79 11.86
CA ASN A 25 -1.30 7.12 11.26
C ASN A 25 -2.63 7.85 11.52
N LYS A 26 -3.29 7.55 12.64
CA LYS A 26 -4.55 8.20 13.05
C LYS A 26 -5.62 8.17 11.95
N ALA A 27 -5.64 7.08 11.19
CA ALA A 27 -6.51 6.85 10.05
C ALA A 27 -6.44 7.94 8.95
N PHE A 28 -5.28 8.58 8.79
CA PHE A 28 -5.06 9.62 7.77
C PHE A 28 -5.43 9.16 6.36
N SER A 29 -5.11 7.91 6.00
CA SER A 29 -5.45 7.33 4.69
C SER A 29 -6.96 7.26 4.43
N LEU A 30 -7.76 7.16 5.50
CA LEU A 30 -9.22 7.01 5.46
C LEU A 30 -9.95 8.34 5.56
N THR A 31 -9.45 9.26 6.40
CA THR A 31 -10.08 10.55 6.60
C THR A 31 -9.72 11.53 5.50
N GLN A 32 -8.52 11.41 4.93
CA GLN A 32 -7.96 12.42 4.02
C GLN A 32 -7.98 13.85 4.63
N GLU A 33 -8.07 13.96 5.95
CA GLU A 33 -8.14 15.23 6.68
C GLU A 33 -6.75 15.68 7.19
N GLY A 34 -5.69 15.42 6.43
CA GLY A 34 -4.34 15.84 6.83
C GLY A 34 -3.84 17.05 6.08
N ILE A 35 -2.82 17.65 6.69
CA ILE A 35 -2.23 18.92 6.24
C ILE A 35 -1.81 18.90 4.77
N LEU A 36 -1.35 17.76 4.25
CA LEU A 36 -0.93 17.59 2.85
C LEU A 36 -2.07 17.89 1.87
N ASN A 37 -3.31 17.50 2.17
CA ASN A 37 -4.45 17.73 1.29
C ASN A 37 -4.84 19.22 1.23
N SER A 38 -4.54 19.98 2.28
CA SER A 38 -4.73 21.44 2.31
C SER A 38 -3.58 22.23 1.68
N MET A 39 -2.42 21.61 1.45
CA MET A 39 -1.25 22.27 0.86
C MET A 39 -1.45 22.62 -0.62
N GLN A 40 -0.59 23.47 -1.16
CA GLN A 40 -0.50 23.67 -2.61
C GLN A 40 0.24 22.48 -3.25
N GLN A 41 0.00 22.23 -4.55
CA GLN A 41 0.54 21.05 -5.23
C GLN A 41 2.07 20.99 -5.19
N ASN A 42 2.74 22.12 -5.41
CA ASN A 42 4.20 22.22 -5.32
C ASN A 42 4.75 21.78 -3.95
N LEU A 43 4.09 22.19 -2.85
CA LEU A 43 4.52 21.80 -1.51
C LEU A 43 4.26 20.31 -1.22
N ARG A 44 3.14 19.77 -1.70
CA ARG A 44 2.90 18.32 -1.65
C ARG A 44 3.96 17.54 -2.40
N ASP A 45 4.30 18.00 -3.60
CA ASP A 45 5.30 17.37 -4.45
C ASP A 45 6.68 17.38 -3.76
N GLU A 46 7.08 18.51 -3.18
CA GLU A 46 8.33 18.60 -2.40
C GLU A 46 8.37 17.62 -1.23
N VAL A 47 7.28 17.52 -0.46
CA VAL A 47 7.19 16.56 0.65
C VAL A 47 7.24 15.11 0.15
N ASN A 48 6.50 14.79 -0.91
CA ASN A 48 6.51 13.44 -1.50
C ASN A 48 7.90 13.08 -2.05
N ILE A 49 8.60 14.01 -2.68
CA ILE A 49 9.97 13.83 -3.14
C ILE A 49 10.90 13.52 -1.96
N ASP A 50 10.84 14.32 -0.89
CA ASP A 50 11.67 14.11 0.30
C ASP A 50 11.43 12.73 0.94
N MET A 51 10.17 12.31 1.04
CA MET A 51 9.79 11.01 1.61
C MET A 51 10.20 9.82 0.72
N CYS A 52 9.97 9.89 -0.59
CA CYS A 52 10.05 8.72 -1.48
C CYS A 52 11.35 8.63 -2.28
N ALA A 53 12.01 9.75 -2.61
CA ALA A 53 13.16 9.74 -3.52
C ALA A 53 14.34 8.93 -2.95
N SER A 54 14.57 9.01 -1.64
CA SER A 54 15.62 8.25 -0.96
C SER A 54 15.38 6.73 -1.03
N LEU A 55 14.12 6.30 -0.92
CA LEU A 55 13.73 4.90 -1.08
C LEU A 55 13.90 4.43 -2.52
N LEU A 56 13.42 5.21 -3.48
CA LEU A 56 13.52 4.90 -4.91
C LEU A 56 14.98 4.72 -5.36
N LYS A 57 15.88 5.63 -4.94
CA LYS A 57 17.32 5.56 -5.27
C LYS A 57 18.03 4.31 -4.73
N ARG A 58 17.49 3.67 -3.69
CA ARG A 58 18.05 2.43 -3.12
C ARG A 58 17.66 1.18 -3.91
N ILE A 59 16.66 1.26 -4.78
CA ILE A 59 16.17 0.12 -5.56
C ILE A 59 17.02 -0.03 -6.80
N ARG A 60 17.55 -1.25 -7.02
CA ARG A 60 18.43 -1.55 -8.17
C ARG A 60 17.83 -1.15 -9.52
N LEU A 61 16.52 -1.30 -9.69
CA LEU A 61 15.80 -0.91 -10.90
C LEU A 61 15.97 0.57 -11.28
N PHE A 62 16.22 1.44 -10.29
CA PHE A 62 16.27 2.90 -10.47
C PHE A 62 17.67 3.50 -10.29
N GLN A 63 18.73 2.69 -10.17
CA GLN A 63 20.09 3.19 -9.90
C GLN A 63 20.68 4.04 -11.03
N GLU A 64 20.34 3.75 -12.28
CA GLU A 64 20.83 4.47 -13.46
C GLU A 64 19.82 5.52 -13.98
N VAL A 65 18.73 5.72 -13.23
CA VAL A 65 17.68 6.68 -13.59
C VAL A 65 18.09 8.09 -13.15
N SER A 66 17.79 9.09 -13.98
CA SER A 66 18.09 10.49 -13.65
C SER A 66 17.32 10.95 -12.41
N ASN A 67 17.91 11.85 -11.62
CA ASN A 67 17.24 12.43 -10.45
C ASN A 67 15.90 13.09 -10.82
N GLU A 68 15.81 13.74 -11.98
CA GLU A 68 14.55 14.34 -12.45
C GLU A 68 13.43 13.30 -12.61
N LEU A 69 13.75 12.10 -13.12
CA LEU A 69 12.76 11.03 -13.23
C LEU A 69 12.44 10.40 -11.87
N ILE A 70 13.43 10.28 -10.97
CA ILE A 70 13.16 9.85 -9.58
C ILE A 70 12.18 10.81 -8.90
N ASP A 71 12.40 12.11 -9.02
CA ASP A 71 11.56 13.12 -8.40
C ASP A 71 10.14 13.05 -8.97
N LYS A 72 10.00 12.90 -10.29
CA LYS A 72 8.70 12.67 -10.94
C LYS A 72 8.01 11.37 -10.52
N LEU A 73 8.77 10.30 -10.26
CA LEU A 73 8.22 9.05 -9.73
C LEU A 73 7.79 9.22 -8.27
N ALA A 74 8.53 9.99 -7.49
CA ALA A 74 8.23 10.26 -6.09
C ALA A 74 6.94 11.07 -5.93
N THR A 75 6.67 12.04 -6.81
CA THR A 75 5.42 12.84 -6.75
C THR A 75 4.16 12.02 -6.98
N VAL A 76 4.24 10.93 -7.75
CA VAL A 76 3.12 10.02 -8.04
C VAL A 76 3.09 8.77 -7.16
N ALA A 77 4.05 8.61 -6.25
CA ALA A 77 4.12 7.46 -5.36
C ALA A 77 3.09 7.60 -4.23
N GLU A 78 2.31 6.54 -4.00
CA GLU A 78 1.36 6.46 -2.89
C GLU A 78 1.91 5.53 -1.81
N MET A 79 1.97 6.04 -0.57
CA MET A 79 2.31 5.25 0.62
C MET A 79 1.04 4.84 1.34
N TYR A 80 0.88 3.54 1.56
CA TYR A 80 -0.18 2.99 2.38
C TYR A 80 0.30 1.75 3.13
N MET A 81 -0.38 1.45 4.24
CA MET A 81 -0.10 0.29 5.06
C MET A 81 -0.93 -0.91 4.58
N VAL A 82 -0.33 -2.09 4.65
CA VAL A 82 -1.05 -3.36 4.49
C VAL A 82 -0.94 -4.16 5.79
N PRO A 83 -2.06 -4.48 6.46
CA PRO A 83 -2.04 -5.30 7.67
C PRO A 83 -1.50 -6.72 7.44
N VAL A 84 -1.10 -7.36 8.53
CA VAL A 84 -0.63 -8.74 8.53
C VAL A 84 -1.72 -9.69 8.02
N GLN A 85 -1.33 -10.63 7.14
CA GLN A 85 -2.19 -11.63 6.49
C GLN A 85 -3.18 -11.08 5.46
N GLU A 86 -3.01 -9.84 5.00
CA GLU A 86 -3.76 -9.29 3.87
C GLU A 86 -3.13 -9.63 2.51
N ILE A 87 -3.97 -9.64 1.48
CA ILE A 87 -3.57 -9.92 0.10
C ILE A 87 -3.39 -8.59 -0.62
N ILE A 88 -2.19 -8.36 -1.16
CA ILE A 88 -1.87 -7.14 -1.93
C ILE A 88 -2.39 -7.26 -3.36
N VAL A 89 -2.15 -8.39 -4.02
CA VAL A 89 -2.55 -8.66 -5.41
C VAL A 89 -3.05 -10.09 -5.55
N TYR A 90 -4.13 -10.26 -6.31
CA TYR A 90 -4.68 -11.58 -6.66
C TYR A 90 -4.16 -12.04 -8.04
N THR A 91 -3.90 -13.34 -8.18
CA THR A 91 -3.59 -13.94 -9.48
C THR A 91 -4.76 -13.78 -10.46
N GLY A 92 -4.45 -13.44 -11.71
CA GLY A 92 -5.45 -13.26 -12.77
C GLY A 92 -6.08 -11.86 -12.79
N SER A 93 -5.78 -11.02 -11.81
CA SER A 93 -6.18 -9.62 -11.81
C SER A 93 -5.25 -8.78 -12.69
N VAL A 94 -5.83 -7.82 -13.41
CA VAL A 94 -5.07 -6.88 -14.25
C VAL A 94 -4.64 -5.71 -13.39
N HIS A 95 -3.33 -5.54 -13.20
CA HIS A 95 -2.73 -4.45 -12.45
C HIS A 95 -1.56 -3.84 -13.22
N PHE A 96 -1.46 -2.52 -13.22
CA PHE A 96 -0.36 -1.76 -13.84
C PHE A 96 0.50 -1.04 -12.78
N SER A 97 0.40 -1.46 -11.52
CA SER A 97 1.06 -0.81 -10.38
C SER A 97 2.35 -1.52 -10.00
N LEU A 98 3.40 -0.74 -9.71
CA LEU A 98 4.62 -1.23 -9.09
C LEU A 98 4.53 -1.02 -7.57
N TYR A 99 4.72 -2.09 -6.81
CA TYR A 99 4.71 -2.05 -5.35
C TYR A 99 6.15 -2.13 -4.82
N ILE A 100 6.48 -1.25 -3.88
CA ILE A 100 7.77 -1.20 -3.22
C ILE A 100 7.53 -1.43 -1.74
N ILE A 101 8.21 -2.43 -1.17
CA ILE A 101 8.12 -2.72 0.27
C ILE A 101 9.19 -1.86 0.96
N GLN A 102 8.74 -0.84 1.69
CA GLN A 102 9.63 -0.05 2.55
C GLN A 102 9.97 -0.81 3.83
N ASP A 103 8.94 -1.32 4.52
CA ASP A 103 9.05 -2.00 5.81
C ASP A 103 8.24 -3.31 5.82
N GLY A 104 8.79 -4.36 6.43
CA GLY A 104 8.18 -5.68 6.50
C GLY A 104 8.53 -6.59 5.32
N TYR A 105 7.66 -7.55 5.02
CA TYR A 105 7.85 -8.50 3.92
C TYR A 105 6.49 -8.99 3.38
N ALA A 106 6.47 -9.34 2.09
CA ALA A 106 5.35 -10.01 1.46
C ALA A 106 5.79 -11.39 0.95
N LYS A 107 4.87 -12.34 0.92
CA LYS A 107 5.11 -13.68 0.38
C LYS A 107 4.23 -13.92 -0.83
N VAL A 108 4.86 -14.17 -1.98
CA VAL A 108 4.15 -14.65 -3.17
C VAL A 108 3.69 -16.08 -2.91
N ARG A 109 2.39 -16.34 -3.11
CA ARG A 109 1.79 -17.67 -3.00
C ARG A 109 1.29 -18.11 -4.36
N ASN A 110 1.85 -19.20 -4.87
CA ASN A 110 1.26 -19.89 -6.00
C ASN A 110 0.08 -20.71 -5.47
N PHE A 111 -1.14 -20.38 -5.88
CA PHE A 111 -2.27 -21.28 -5.70
C PHE A 111 -2.08 -22.43 -6.70
N HIS A 112 -1.28 -23.42 -6.32
CA HIS A 112 -1.37 -24.72 -6.98
C HIS A 112 -2.71 -25.33 -6.60
N TYR A 113 -3.56 -25.57 -7.59
CA TYR A 113 -4.64 -26.56 -7.49
C TYR A 113 -4.02 -27.95 -7.41
N SER A 114 -3.41 -28.31 -6.28
CA SER A 114 -3.04 -29.70 -6.00
C SER A 114 -4.13 -30.29 -5.10
N ASN A 115 -5.03 -31.03 -5.76
CA ASN A 115 -5.87 -32.09 -5.22
C ASN A 115 -6.92 -31.73 -4.16
N ILE A 116 -8.09 -31.27 -4.64
CA ILE A 116 -9.35 -31.77 -4.05
C ILE A 116 -9.62 -33.11 -4.75
N SER A 117 -8.98 -34.17 -4.27
CA SER A 117 -9.31 -35.56 -4.56
C SER A 117 -8.76 -36.42 -3.42
N SER A 118 -9.67 -37.06 -2.69
CA SER A 118 -9.42 -38.16 -1.73
C SER A 118 -8.82 -37.68 -0.39
N THR A 119 -9.45 -37.79 0.78
CA THR A 119 -10.41 -38.77 1.33
C THR A 119 -11.19 -38.12 2.48
#